data_AF-A0A0R3W079-F1
#
_entry.id   AF-A0A0R3W079-F1
#
_cell.length_a   1.000
_cell.length_b   1.000
_cell.length_c   1.000
_cell.angle_alpha   90.00
_cell.angle_beta   90.00
_cell.angle_gamma   90.00
#
_symmetry.space_group_name_H-M   'P 1'
#
loop_
_entity.id
_entity.type
_entity.pdbx_description
1 polymer ?
#
loop_
_entity_poly.entity_id
_entity_poly.type
_entity_poly.pdbx_seq_one_letter_code
_entity_poly.pdbx_strand_id
1 'polypeptide(L)'
;MIPTSMQDIEELAPKLDENDILKSFRDKFKLPTMSELTDQLSGASSQGDDEDSAEVIYLCTNSLGLPPKSTGQNLEKVLESWRKLGVLSHTRGCSPTETSDLRPKEILADYIVGAKVNEVAVMESLTANIHTLLASFYRPEGEKFCILIEKNAFPSDYYAVESHIRLRGVDESALIELDLRPNAKYLRTKEIIEEIKKLSEKLALVWLPGISYLTGQMLDIAAITEAVHDFCNCPVGWNLAHSV
;
A
#
# COMPACT_ATOMS: atom_id res chain seq x y z
N MET A 1 -12.86 -7.90 -28.66
CA MET A 1 -13.51 -9.20 -28.80
C MET A 1 -13.35 -9.90 -27.45
N ILE A 2 -14.44 -10.28 -26.78
CA ILE A 2 -14.32 -11.00 -25.50
C ILE A 2 -14.07 -12.48 -25.87
N PRO A 3 -12.96 -13.11 -25.45
CA PRO A 3 -12.70 -14.52 -25.75
C PRO A 3 -13.83 -15.40 -25.21
N THR A 4 -14.27 -16.37 -25.99
CA THR A 4 -15.35 -17.30 -25.60
C THR A 4 -14.87 -18.74 -25.42
N SER A 5 -13.64 -19.05 -25.84
CA SER A 5 -13.00 -20.35 -25.71
C SER A 5 -11.55 -20.23 -25.20
N MET A 6 -10.97 -21.35 -24.73
CA MET A 6 -9.55 -21.40 -24.35
C MET A 6 -8.63 -21.12 -25.54
N GLN A 7 -8.99 -21.63 -26.71
CA GLN A 7 -8.24 -21.42 -27.95
C GLN A 7 -8.24 -19.95 -28.36
N ASP A 8 -9.36 -19.24 -28.14
CA ASP A 8 -9.44 -17.79 -28.37
C ASP A 8 -8.45 -17.03 -27.46
N ILE A 9 -8.24 -17.50 -26.22
CA ILE A 9 -7.32 -16.90 -25.25
C ILE A 9 -5.88 -17.18 -25.65
N GLU A 10 -5.54 -18.42 -26.01
CA GLU A 10 -4.19 -18.82 -26.46
C GLU A 10 -3.75 -18.06 -27.71
N GLU A 11 -4.68 -17.74 -28.61
CA GLU A 11 -4.39 -16.91 -29.80
C GLU A 11 -4.34 -15.41 -29.51
N LEU A 12 -5.05 -14.94 -28.48
CA LEU A 12 -5.13 -13.52 -28.14
C LEU A 12 -3.97 -13.06 -27.26
N ALA A 13 -3.56 -13.87 -26.28
CA ALA A 13 -2.56 -13.49 -25.29
C ALA A 13 -1.22 -13.04 -25.91
N PRO A 14 -0.59 -13.77 -26.86
CA PRO A 14 0.65 -13.34 -27.49
C PRO A 14 0.51 -12.02 -28.24
N LYS A 15 -0.66 -11.77 -28.85
CA LYS A 15 -0.94 -10.51 -29.55
C LYS A 15 -1.04 -9.34 -28.57
N LEU A 16 -1.60 -9.56 -27.38
CA LEU A 16 -1.64 -8.55 -26.33
C LEU A 16 -0.23 -8.26 -25.80
N ASP A 17 0.59 -9.30 -25.57
CA ASP A 17 1.98 -9.16 -25.13
C ASP A 17 2.86 -8.42 -26.16
N GLU A 18 2.71 -8.74 -27.45
CA GLU A 18 3.47 -8.08 -28.52
C GLU A 18 3.17 -6.58 -28.61
N ASN A 19 1.92 -6.20 -28.36
CA ASN A 19 1.42 -4.82 -28.44
C ASN A 19 1.49 -4.07 -27.10
N ASP A 20 1.93 -4.70 -26.01
CA ASP A 20 2.12 -4.04 -24.73
C ASP A 20 3.30 -3.06 -24.78
N ILE A 21 3.01 -1.77 -24.64
CA ILE A 21 4.00 -0.70 -24.59
C ILE A 21 4.92 -0.80 -23.36
N LEU A 22 4.49 -1.52 -22.33
CA LEU A 22 5.23 -1.72 -21.08
C LEU A 22 6.01 -3.03 -21.04
N LYS A 23 5.96 -3.88 -22.08
CA LYS A 23 6.59 -5.21 -22.06
C LYS A 23 8.06 -5.21 -21.64
N SER A 24 8.78 -4.15 -22.03
CA SER A 24 10.21 -3.97 -21.70
C SER A 24 10.50 -3.79 -20.20
N PHE A 25 9.49 -3.45 -19.39
CA PHE A 25 9.64 -3.38 -17.93
C PHE A 25 9.80 -4.76 -17.30
N ARG A 26 9.28 -5.83 -17.91
CA ARG A 26 9.51 -7.20 -17.44
C ARG A 26 11.00 -7.51 -17.30
N ASP A 27 11.81 -7.04 -18.25
CA ASP A 27 13.26 -7.24 -18.26
C ASP A 27 13.99 -6.56 -17.09
N LYS A 28 13.32 -5.64 -16.38
CA LYS A 28 13.87 -4.99 -15.17
C LYS A 28 13.77 -5.86 -13.93
N PHE A 29 13.06 -6.98 -13.97
CA PHE A 29 12.87 -7.91 -12.87
C PHE A 29 13.45 -9.28 -13.21
N LYS A 30 13.93 -9.99 -12.19
CA LYS A 30 14.25 -11.42 -12.30
C LYS A 30 13.10 -12.17 -11.65
N LEU A 31 12.35 -12.93 -12.44
CA LEU A 31 11.31 -13.80 -11.91
C LEU A 31 11.96 -15.06 -11.31
N PRO A 32 11.40 -15.61 -10.22
CA PRO A 32 11.81 -16.92 -9.72
C PRO A 32 11.53 -17.99 -10.78
N THR A 33 12.41 -18.99 -10.87
CA THR A 33 12.12 -20.22 -11.63
C THR A 33 11.58 -21.33 -10.72
N MET A 34 10.92 -22.32 -11.32
CA MET A 34 10.44 -23.49 -10.58
C MET A 34 11.57 -24.26 -9.88
N SER A 35 12.73 -24.42 -10.53
CA SER A 35 13.93 -25.01 -9.93
C SER A 35 14.43 -24.19 -8.74
N GLU A 36 14.55 -22.85 -8.87
CA GLU A 36 15.01 -21.99 -7.78
C GLU A 36 14.10 -22.13 -6.55
N LEU A 37 12.78 -22.18 -6.74
CA LEU A 37 11.85 -22.40 -5.63
C LEU A 37 11.99 -23.81 -5.03
N THR A 38 12.09 -24.83 -5.87
CA THR A 38 12.18 -26.24 -5.42
C THR A 38 13.46 -26.47 -4.62
N ASP A 39 14.59 -25.96 -5.08
CA ASP A 39 15.88 -26.06 -4.37
C ASP A 39 15.83 -25.39 -3.00
N GLN A 40 15.24 -24.18 -2.92
CA GLN A 40 15.13 -23.44 -1.66
C GLN A 40 14.15 -24.08 -0.67
N LEU A 41 13.06 -24.70 -1.14
CA LEU A 41 12.05 -25.31 -0.29
C LEU A 41 12.39 -26.74 0.14
N SER A 42 13.04 -27.53 -0.73
CA SER A 42 13.36 -28.93 -0.45
C SER A 42 14.73 -29.12 0.21
N GLY A 43 15.63 -28.13 0.12
CA GLY A 43 17.00 -28.22 0.63
C GLY A 43 17.89 -29.20 -0.14
N ALA A 44 17.42 -29.73 -1.27
CA ALA A 44 18.17 -30.59 -2.18
C ALA A 44 18.24 -29.93 -3.55
N SER A 45 19.43 -29.83 -4.12
CA SER A 45 19.64 -29.32 -5.49
C SER A 45 19.04 -30.30 -6.49
N SER A 46 17.97 -29.88 -7.16
CA SER A 46 17.38 -30.58 -8.30
C SER A 46 18.38 -30.61 -9.46
N GLN A 47 18.73 -31.80 -9.96
CA GLN A 47 19.30 -31.93 -11.30
C GLN A 47 18.11 -31.84 -12.26
N GLY A 48 17.75 -30.61 -12.65
CA GLY A 48 16.49 -30.36 -13.36
C GLY A 48 16.56 -30.55 -14.86
N ASP A 49 15.49 -31.11 -15.42
CA ASP A 49 15.17 -31.16 -16.85
C ASP A 49 14.71 -29.76 -17.37
N ASP A 50 14.48 -29.59 -18.67
CA ASP A 50 14.11 -28.28 -19.27
C ASP A 50 12.86 -27.62 -18.63
N GLU A 51 11.89 -28.39 -18.13
CA GLU A 51 10.69 -27.86 -17.43
C GLU A 51 11.01 -27.19 -16.08
N ASP A 52 12.09 -27.58 -15.41
CA ASP A 52 12.51 -27.01 -14.13
C ASP A 52 13.08 -25.59 -14.28
N SER A 53 13.43 -25.19 -15.51
CA SER A 53 13.91 -23.84 -15.82
C SER A 53 12.80 -22.80 -16.03
N ALA A 54 11.53 -23.22 -16.06
CA ALA A 54 10.40 -22.34 -16.34
C ALA A 54 10.23 -21.24 -15.28
N GLU A 55 9.96 -20.01 -15.74
CA GLU A 55 9.61 -18.88 -14.87
C GLU A 55 8.25 -19.13 -14.20
N VAL A 56 8.17 -18.78 -12.92
CA VAL A 56 6.94 -18.91 -12.12
C VAL A 56 5.92 -17.86 -12.55
N ILE A 57 4.66 -18.27 -12.67
CA ILE A 57 3.52 -17.34 -12.81
C ILE A 57 3.27 -16.69 -11.45
N TYR A 58 3.88 -15.52 -11.21
CA TYR A 58 3.86 -14.82 -9.93
C TYR A 58 2.69 -13.82 -9.84
N LEU A 59 1.57 -14.25 -9.24
CA LEU A 59 0.34 -13.45 -9.07
C LEU A 59 0.18 -12.87 -7.66
N CYS A 60 1.29 -12.67 -6.94
CA CYS A 60 1.30 -12.21 -5.54
C CYS A 60 1.97 -10.85 -5.34
N THR A 61 2.14 -10.06 -6.41
CA THR A 61 2.83 -8.75 -6.38
C THR A 61 2.15 -7.73 -5.48
N ASN A 62 0.84 -7.87 -5.27
CA ASN A 62 0.06 -7.03 -4.35
C ASN A 62 0.40 -7.28 -2.88
N SER A 63 1.09 -8.38 -2.54
CA SER A 63 1.57 -8.67 -1.18
C SER A 63 3.06 -8.40 -1.06
N LEU A 64 3.87 -8.90 -2.01
CA LEU A 64 5.30 -8.65 -2.05
C LEU A 64 5.75 -8.46 -3.51
N GLY A 65 6.14 -7.23 -3.86
CA GLY A 65 6.68 -6.94 -5.18
C GLY A 65 8.02 -7.63 -5.44
N LEU A 66 8.24 -8.07 -6.68
CA LEU A 66 9.55 -8.59 -7.08
C LEU A 66 10.60 -7.46 -7.03
N PRO A 67 11.83 -7.73 -6.57
CA PRO A 67 12.87 -6.71 -6.52
C PRO A 67 13.37 -6.38 -7.94
N PRO A 68 13.54 -5.09 -8.31
CA PRO A 68 14.23 -4.72 -9.53
C PRO A 68 15.67 -5.25 -9.57
N LYS A 69 16.17 -5.65 -10.75
CA LYS A 69 17.54 -6.15 -10.96
C LYS A 69 18.62 -5.17 -10.48
N SER A 70 18.33 -3.86 -10.50
CA SER A 70 19.25 -2.82 -10.06
C SER A 70 19.40 -2.70 -8.54
N THR A 71 18.50 -3.29 -7.75
CA THR A 71 18.44 -3.10 -6.29
C THR A 71 19.75 -3.50 -5.62
N GLY A 72 20.27 -4.70 -5.92
CA GLY A 72 21.53 -5.18 -5.34
C GLY A 72 22.71 -4.26 -5.64
N GLN A 73 22.87 -3.85 -6.91
CA GLN A 73 23.95 -2.96 -7.33
C GLN A 73 23.85 -1.57 -6.67
N ASN A 74 22.64 -1.05 -6.47
CA ASN A 74 22.45 0.24 -5.82
C ASN A 74 22.76 0.16 -4.31
N LEU A 75 22.37 -0.92 -3.65
CA LEU A 75 22.70 -1.15 -2.24
C LEU A 75 24.21 -1.26 -2.03
N GLU A 76 24.89 -2.02 -2.89
CA GLU A 76 26.35 -2.18 -2.82
C GLU A 76 27.10 -0.85 -2.95
N LYS A 77 26.63 0.07 -3.82
CA LYS A 77 27.20 1.42 -3.93
C LYS A 77 27.10 2.22 -2.64
N VAL A 78 25.97 2.13 -1.93
CA VAL A 78 25.77 2.83 -0.65
C VAL A 78 26.68 2.21 0.42
N LEU A 79 26.75 0.89 0.49
CA LEU A 79 27.62 0.17 1.44
C LEU A 79 29.09 0.48 1.19
N GLU A 80 29.53 0.50 -0.07
CA GLU A 80 30.92 0.82 -0.42
C GLU A 80 31.25 2.30 -0.16
N SER A 81 30.28 3.20 -0.37
CA SER A 81 30.41 4.62 -0.01
C SER A 81 30.63 4.77 1.50
N TRP A 82 29.82 4.10 2.31
CA TRP A 82 29.97 4.09 3.77
C TRP A 82 31.31 3.50 4.21
N ARG A 83 31.71 2.35 3.65
CA ARG A 83 33.00 1.72 3.96
C ARG A 83 34.19 2.65 3.73
N LYS A 84 34.17 3.47 2.67
CA LYS A 84 35.26 4.41 2.33
C LYS A 84 35.24 5.69 3.15
N LEU A 85 34.05 6.19 3.49
CA LEU A 85 33.87 7.53 4.07
C LEU A 85 33.65 7.52 5.58
N GLY A 86 33.27 6.38 6.16
CA GLY A 86 32.85 6.29 7.56
C GLY A 86 31.78 7.33 7.86
N VAL A 87 31.96 8.10 8.95
CA VAL A 87 31.03 9.17 9.35
C VAL A 87 30.79 10.23 8.26
N LEU A 88 31.74 10.44 7.34
CA LEU A 88 31.56 11.42 6.27
C LEU A 88 30.46 11.01 5.27
N SER A 89 29.97 9.76 5.29
CA SER A 89 28.87 9.32 4.45
C SER A 89 27.52 9.95 4.81
N HIS A 90 27.39 10.58 5.98
CA HIS A 90 26.20 11.36 6.31
C HIS A 90 25.93 12.47 5.29
N THR A 91 26.99 13.12 4.81
CA THR A 91 26.91 14.31 3.93
C THR A 91 27.59 14.13 2.57
N ARG A 92 28.32 13.03 2.35
CA ARG A 92 29.12 12.80 1.12
C ARG A 92 28.92 11.42 0.52
N GLY A 93 29.31 11.30 -0.74
CA GLY A 93 29.36 10.02 -1.46
C GLY A 93 28.06 9.68 -2.17
N CYS A 94 27.85 8.39 -2.42
CA CYS A 94 26.66 7.90 -3.11
C CYS A 94 25.48 7.85 -2.14
N SER A 95 24.42 8.64 -2.41
CA SER A 95 23.21 8.76 -1.59
C SER A 95 23.50 9.06 -0.11
N PRO A 96 24.01 10.28 0.22
CA PRO A 96 24.29 10.66 1.59
C PRO A 96 23.07 10.51 2.50
N THR A 97 23.28 9.99 3.71
CA THR A 97 22.19 9.61 4.63
C THR A 97 21.27 10.78 4.99
N GLU A 98 21.80 11.99 5.17
CA GLU A 98 20.99 13.17 5.54
C GLU A 98 19.98 13.60 4.47
N THR A 99 20.18 13.16 3.23
CA THR A 99 19.38 13.59 2.07
C THR A 99 18.84 12.41 1.26
N SER A 100 18.98 11.18 1.77
CA SER A 100 18.67 9.97 1.01
C SER A 100 17.19 9.82 0.66
N ASP A 101 16.32 10.50 1.41
CA ASP A 101 14.88 10.55 1.23
C ASP A 101 14.42 11.57 0.17
N LEU A 102 15.22 12.60 -0.13
CA LEU A 102 14.78 13.71 -1.00
C LEU A 102 14.42 13.26 -2.41
N ARG A 103 15.27 12.44 -3.04
CA ARG A 103 15.02 11.94 -4.39
C ARG A 103 13.80 11.02 -4.48
N PRO A 104 13.65 9.96 -3.65
CA PRO A 104 12.43 9.14 -3.71
C PRO A 104 11.18 9.94 -3.37
N LYS A 105 11.28 10.91 -2.45
CA LYS A 105 10.19 11.85 -2.12
C LYS A 105 9.71 12.65 -3.34
N GLU A 106 10.62 13.23 -4.13
CA GLU A 106 10.28 13.94 -5.37
C GLU A 106 9.56 13.03 -6.38
N ILE A 107 10.10 11.82 -6.60
CA ILE A 107 9.52 10.86 -7.55
C ILE A 107 8.11 10.43 -7.11
N LEU A 108 7.93 10.12 -5.83
CA LEU A 108 6.63 9.72 -5.29
C LEU A 108 5.61 10.85 -5.43
N ALA A 109 6.00 12.08 -5.08
CA ALA A 109 5.14 13.26 -5.17
C ALA A 109 4.62 13.49 -6.59
N ASP A 110 5.51 13.52 -7.59
CA ASP A 110 5.17 13.91 -8.95
C ASP A 110 4.46 12.80 -9.75
N TYR A 111 4.86 11.54 -9.55
CA TYR A 111 4.46 10.45 -10.46
C TYR A 111 3.50 9.43 -9.83
N ILE A 112 3.39 9.38 -8.50
CA ILE A 112 2.67 8.30 -7.82
C ILE A 112 1.48 8.85 -7.03
N VAL A 113 1.72 9.77 -6.09
CA VAL A 113 0.66 10.28 -5.19
C VAL A 113 0.05 11.60 -5.65
N GLY A 114 0.65 12.28 -6.63
CA GLY A 114 0.13 13.54 -7.18
C GLY A 114 0.08 14.67 -6.14
N ALA A 115 1.07 14.76 -5.27
CA ALA A 115 1.16 15.75 -4.19
C ALA A 115 2.33 16.71 -4.43
N LYS A 116 2.40 17.83 -3.69
CA LYS A 116 3.63 18.63 -3.69
C LYS A 116 4.74 17.86 -2.99
N VAL A 117 5.99 18.11 -3.40
CA VAL A 117 7.17 17.53 -2.75
C VAL A 117 7.14 17.77 -1.24
N ASN A 118 6.78 18.96 -0.75
CA ASN A 118 6.74 19.25 0.69
C ASN A 118 5.55 18.63 1.44
N GLU A 119 4.60 18.00 0.75
CA GLU A 119 3.47 17.25 1.33
C GLU A 119 3.78 15.75 1.45
N VAL A 120 4.95 15.28 0.97
CA VAL A 120 5.38 13.87 1.01
C VAL A 120 6.56 13.67 1.95
N ALA A 121 6.58 12.55 2.66
CA ALA A 121 7.72 12.08 3.46
C ALA A 121 7.97 10.59 3.18
N VAL A 122 9.25 10.21 3.06
CA VAL A 122 9.68 8.81 2.90
C VAL A 122 10.40 8.41 4.18
N MET A 123 9.70 7.71 5.06
CA MET A 123 10.19 7.38 6.40
C MET A 123 9.54 6.10 6.93
N GLU A 124 10.21 5.44 7.86
CA GLU A 124 9.70 4.32 8.67
C GLU A 124 8.96 3.21 7.89
N SER A 125 8.13 2.44 8.59
CA SER A 125 7.18 1.49 8.03
C SER A 125 5.77 2.09 7.94
N LEU A 126 4.90 1.46 7.15
CA LEU A 126 3.50 1.88 7.01
C LEU A 126 2.81 2.09 8.37
N THR A 127 2.77 1.07 9.22
CA THR A 127 2.06 1.14 10.51
C THR A 127 2.68 2.17 11.47
N ALA A 128 4.01 2.33 11.44
CA ALA A 128 4.67 3.37 12.24
C ALA A 128 4.27 4.79 11.78
N ASN A 129 4.11 5.00 10.48
CA ASN A 129 3.60 6.26 9.93
C ASN A 129 2.12 6.47 10.28
N ILE A 130 1.30 5.42 10.28
CA ILE A 130 -0.09 5.49 10.75
C ILE A 130 -0.14 5.99 12.19
N HIS A 131 0.66 5.41 13.10
CA HIS A 131 0.76 5.91 14.48
C HIS A 131 1.18 7.38 14.56
N THR A 132 2.14 7.79 13.74
CA THR A 132 2.61 9.19 13.68
C THR A 132 1.49 10.14 13.24
N LEU A 133 0.71 9.75 12.24
CA LEU A 133 -0.45 10.49 11.77
C LEU A 133 -1.54 10.53 12.84
N LEU A 134 -1.92 9.39 13.42
CA LEU A 134 -2.93 9.32 14.47
C LEU A 134 -2.53 10.12 15.72
N ALA A 135 -1.25 10.12 16.11
CA ALA A 135 -0.76 10.93 17.22
C ALA A 135 -0.99 12.43 17.02
N SER A 136 -0.98 12.87 15.75
CA SER A 136 -1.10 14.27 15.37
C SER A 136 -2.55 14.67 15.10
N PHE A 137 -3.29 13.85 14.35
CA PHE A 137 -4.60 14.18 13.79
C PHE A 137 -5.79 13.61 14.56
N TYR A 138 -5.65 12.53 15.32
CA TYR A 138 -6.72 12.07 16.21
C TYR A 138 -6.74 12.91 17.50
N ARG A 139 -7.65 13.89 17.53
CA ARG A 139 -7.84 14.84 18.62
C ARG A 139 -9.28 14.73 19.14
N PRO A 140 -9.62 13.69 19.92
CA PRO A 140 -10.96 13.55 20.47
C PRO A 140 -11.25 14.72 21.42
N GLU A 141 -12.37 15.41 21.21
CA GLU A 141 -12.82 16.56 22.01
C GLU A 141 -14.35 16.64 22.06
N GLY A 142 -14.91 16.77 23.27
CA GLY A 142 -16.35 16.85 23.47
C GLY A 142 -17.08 15.63 22.89
N GLU A 143 -18.05 15.89 22.01
CA GLU A 143 -18.84 14.83 21.36
C GLU A 143 -18.10 14.18 20.17
N LYS A 144 -17.06 14.82 19.63
CA LYS A 144 -16.26 14.28 18.52
C LYS A 144 -15.12 13.43 19.07
N PHE A 145 -15.35 12.13 19.19
CA PHE A 145 -14.35 11.18 19.70
C PHE A 145 -14.24 9.88 18.90
N CYS A 146 -15.19 9.60 18.00
CA CYS A 146 -15.20 8.36 17.23
C CYS A 146 -14.20 8.38 16.07
N ILE A 147 -13.66 7.19 15.75
CA ILE A 147 -12.92 6.92 14.52
C ILE A 147 -13.71 5.91 13.70
N LEU A 148 -13.92 6.21 12.42
CA LEU A 148 -14.58 5.30 11.47
C LEU A 148 -13.55 4.51 10.66
N ILE A 149 -13.69 3.19 10.64
CA ILE A 149 -12.92 2.26 9.78
C ILE A 149 -13.87 1.32 9.02
N GLU A 150 -13.36 0.61 8.02
CA GLU A 150 -14.06 -0.51 7.40
C GLU A 150 -14.06 -1.76 8.29
N LYS A 151 -15.14 -2.55 8.25
CA LYS A 151 -15.11 -3.87 8.89
C LYS A 151 -14.12 -4.78 8.17
N ASN A 152 -13.38 -5.56 8.95
CA ASN A 152 -12.25 -6.37 8.48
C ASN A 152 -11.15 -5.48 7.86
N ALA A 153 -10.91 -4.31 8.45
CA ALA A 153 -9.72 -3.52 8.15
C ALA A 153 -8.46 -4.37 8.29
N PHE A 154 -7.42 -3.98 7.56
CA PHE A 154 -6.14 -4.69 7.67
C PHE A 154 -5.69 -4.71 9.14
N PRO A 155 -5.24 -5.84 9.70
CA PRO A 155 -5.09 -5.97 11.15
C PRO A 155 -4.21 -4.89 11.79
N SER A 156 -3.14 -4.46 11.11
CA SER A 156 -2.28 -3.41 11.67
C SER A 156 -2.97 -2.05 11.79
N ASP A 157 -3.87 -1.72 10.86
CA ASP A 157 -4.66 -0.49 10.91
C ASP A 157 -5.65 -0.53 12.06
N TYR A 158 -6.36 -1.65 12.21
CA TYR A 158 -7.27 -1.86 13.32
C TYR A 158 -6.57 -1.65 14.65
N TYR A 159 -5.43 -2.32 14.88
CA TYR A 159 -4.70 -2.20 16.14
C TYR A 159 -4.06 -0.83 16.33
N ALA A 160 -3.62 -0.14 15.26
CA ALA A 160 -3.14 1.23 15.37
C ALA A 160 -4.25 2.17 15.83
N VAL A 161 -5.45 2.07 15.24
CA VAL A 161 -6.61 2.89 15.64
C VAL A 161 -7.05 2.55 17.07
N GLU A 162 -7.24 1.28 17.37
CA GLU A 162 -7.66 0.79 18.70
C GLU A 162 -6.71 1.26 19.80
N SER A 163 -5.39 1.13 19.59
CA SER A 163 -4.40 1.56 20.58
C SER A 163 -4.39 3.07 20.79
N HIS A 164 -4.66 3.89 19.76
CA HIS A 164 -4.77 5.34 19.91
C HIS A 164 -6.02 5.77 20.67
N ILE A 165 -7.15 5.07 20.50
CA ILE A 165 -8.37 5.26 21.31
C ILE A 165 -8.03 4.99 22.79
N ARG A 166 -7.45 3.81 23.09
CA ARG A 166 -7.06 3.42 24.45
C ARG A 166 -6.03 4.40 25.06
N LEU A 167 -5.02 4.82 24.29
CA LEU A 167 -3.98 5.75 24.76
C LEU A 167 -4.53 7.13 25.15
N ARG A 168 -5.70 7.52 24.63
CA ARG A 168 -6.39 8.76 25.00
C ARG A 168 -7.42 8.59 26.12
N GLY A 169 -7.54 7.38 26.67
CA GLY A 169 -8.55 7.07 27.68
C GLY A 169 -9.99 7.18 27.17
N VAL A 170 -10.17 7.08 25.85
CA VAL A 170 -11.47 7.07 25.19
C VAL A 170 -12.02 5.64 25.25
N ASP A 171 -13.33 5.51 25.43
CA ASP A 171 -14.03 4.23 25.47
C ASP A 171 -13.91 3.48 24.12
N GLU A 172 -13.87 2.14 24.16
CA GLU A 172 -13.71 1.31 22.96
C GLU A 172 -14.88 1.46 21.97
N SER A 173 -16.06 1.90 22.43
CA SER A 173 -17.19 2.25 21.55
C SER A 173 -16.90 3.42 20.59
N ALA A 174 -15.78 4.11 20.75
CA ALA A 174 -15.30 5.11 19.81
C ALA A 174 -14.87 4.51 18.46
N LEU A 175 -14.50 3.22 18.42
CA LEU A 175 -14.17 2.54 17.17
C LEU A 175 -15.45 2.12 16.46
N ILE A 176 -15.72 2.73 15.30
CA ILE A 176 -16.88 2.41 14.48
C ILE A 176 -16.42 1.63 13.25
N GLU A 177 -16.89 0.39 13.11
CA GLU A 177 -16.62 -0.46 11.96
C GLU A 177 -17.78 -0.43 10.96
N LEU A 178 -17.51 -0.02 9.71
CA LEU A 178 -18.50 0.00 8.63
C LEU A 178 -18.81 -1.43 8.15
N ASP A 179 -19.98 -1.93 8.56
CA ASP A 179 -20.59 -3.18 8.08
C ASP A 179 -22.04 -2.96 7.69
N LEU A 180 -22.23 -2.22 6.60
CA LEU A 180 -23.51 -1.59 6.31
C LEU A 180 -24.58 -2.58 5.84
N ARG A 181 -24.20 -3.81 5.45
CA ARG A 181 -25.13 -4.80 4.88
C ARG A 181 -24.72 -6.25 5.16
N PRO A 182 -25.61 -7.07 5.74
CA PRO A 182 -25.38 -8.50 5.87
C PRO A 182 -25.06 -9.15 4.52
N ASN A 183 -23.97 -9.92 4.46
CA ASN A 183 -23.50 -10.66 3.28
C ASN A 183 -23.11 -9.79 2.06
N ALA A 184 -23.01 -8.47 2.20
CA ALA A 184 -22.46 -7.65 1.14
C ALA A 184 -20.95 -7.86 1.02
N LYS A 185 -20.46 -8.08 -0.20
CA LYS A 185 -19.02 -8.19 -0.47
C LYS A 185 -18.31 -6.84 -0.58
N TYR A 186 -19.07 -5.77 -0.84
CA TYR A 186 -18.52 -4.45 -1.18
C TYR A 186 -19.30 -3.33 -0.47
N LEU A 187 -18.61 -2.27 -0.10
CA LEU A 187 -19.18 -1.06 0.50
C LEU A 187 -19.58 -0.08 -0.60
N ARG A 188 -20.86 0.33 -0.71
CA ARG A 188 -21.23 1.33 -1.72
C ARG A 188 -20.89 2.73 -1.20
N THR A 189 -20.29 3.57 -2.04
CA THR A 189 -19.97 4.97 -1.73
C THR A 189 -21.14 5.71 -1.09
N LYS A 190 -22.35 5.55 -1.64
CA LYS A 190 -23.57 6.16 -1.11
C LYS A 190 -23.84 5.75 0.35
N GLU A 191 -23.64 4.48 0.69
CA GLU A 191 -23.88 3.98 2.04
C GLU A 191 -22.82 4.48 3.02
N ILE A 192 -21.56 4.53 2.59
CA ILE A 192 -20.46 5.11 3.38
C ILE A 192 -20.79 6.58 3.72
N ILE A 193 -21.21 7.37 2.73
CA ILE A 193 -21.61 8.77 2.91
C ILE A 193 -22.83 8.90 3.83
N GLU A 194 -23.83 8.02 3.69
CA GLU A 194 -24.99 8.02 4.59
C GLU A 194 -24.59 7.73 6.04
N GLU A 195 -23.64 6.85 6.27
CA GLU A 195 -23.15 6.57 7.63
C GLU A 195 -22.32 7.72 8.21
N ILE A 196 -21.45 8.33 7.40
CA ILE A 196 -20.70 9.56 7.77
C ILE A 196 -21.67 10.66 8.22
N LYS A 197 -22.77 10.87 7.49
CA LYS A 197 -23.81 11.86 7.85
C LYS A 197 -24.43 11.57 9.21
N LYS A 198 -24.78 10.31 9.50
CA LYS A 198 -25.38 9.91 10.77
C LYS A 198 -24.44 10.11 11.95
N LEU A 199 -23.13 9.96 11.74
CA LEU A 199 -22.09 10.05 12.76
C LEU A 199 -21.41 11.43 12.82
N SER A 200 -21.89 12.41 12.05
CA SER A 200 -21.27 13.72 11.84
C SER A 200 -20.83 14.45 13.12
N GLU A 201 -21.69 14.46 14.14
CA GLU A 201 -21.41 15.10 15.44
C GLU A 201 -20.39 14.32 16.28
N LYS A 202 -20.15 13.05 15.98
CA LYS A 202 -19.29 12.14 16.75
C LYS A 202 -17.93 11.86 16.13
N LEU A 203 -17.78 12.01 14.82
CA LEU A 203 -16.54 11.67 14.13
C LEU A 203 -15.45 12.71 14.39
N ALA A 204 -14.34 12.23 14.98
CA ALA A 204 -13.09 12.97 15.11
C ALA A 204 -12.09 12.66 13.99
N LEU A 205 -12.22 11.49 13.36
CA LEU A 205 -11.37 11.03 12.26
C LEU A 205 -12.10 9.97 11.45
N VAL A 206 -11.87 9.94 10.14
CA VAL A 206 -12.20 8.79 9.28
C VAL A 206 -10.90 8.17 8.79
N TRP A 207 -10.77 6.85 8.87
CA TRP A 207 -9.59 6.10 8.41
C TRP A 207 -10.04 4.92 7.54
N LEU A 208 -9.84 5.01 6.22
CA LEU A 208 -10.32 4.02 5.26
C LEU A 208 -9.22 3.60 4.27
N PRO A 209 -9.32 2.44 3.61
CA PRO A 209 -8.38 2.03 2.59
C PRO A 209 -8.71 2.69 1.26
N GLY A 210 -7.70 3.01 0.44
CA GLY A 210 -7.92 3.37 -0.96
C GLY A 210 -8.43 2.16 -1.75
N ILE A 211 -7.77 1.01 -1.57
CA ILE A 211 -8.19 -0.30 -2.08
C ILE A 211 -8.21 -1.30 -0.92
N SER A 212 -9.33 -2.00 -0.75
CA SER A 212 -9.45 -3.06 0.26
C SER A 212 -8.52 -4.23 -0.07
N TYR A 213 -7.62 -4.57 0.86
CA TYR A 213 -6.68 -5.70 0.69
C TYR A 213 -7.37 -7.05 0.50
N LEU A 214 -8.58 -7.20 1.05
CA LEU A 214 -9.33 -8.44 1.05
C LEU A 214 -10.19 -8.59 -0.21
N THR A 215 -10.87 -7.52 -0.62
CA THR A 215 -11.89 -7.59 -1.69
C THR A 215 -11.39 -7.02 -3.02
N GLY A 216 -10.27 -6.30 -3.03
CA GLY A 216 -9.78 -5.56 -4.19
C GLY A 216 -10.64 -4.35 -4.56
N GLN A 217 -11.61 -3.99 -3.71
CA GLN A 217 -12.50 -2.86 -3.97
C GLN A 217 -11.76 -1.53 -3.82
N MET A 218 -11.77 -0.73 -4.89
CA MET A 218 -11.39 0.68 -4.83
C MET A 218 -12.54 1.53 -4.27
N LEU A 219 -12.26 2.30 -3.22
CA LEU A 219 -13.19 3.28 -2.67
C LEU A 219 -13.07 4.62 -3.41
N ASP A 220 -14.18 5.36 -3.45
CA ASP A 220 -14.22 6.70 -4.05
C ASP A 220 -13.62 7.72 -3.08
N ILE A 221 -12.29 7.84 -3.11
CA ILE A 221 -11.51 8.70 -2.22
C ILE A 221 -12.02 10.14 -2.25
N ALA A 222 -12.30 10.67 -3.45
CA ALA A 222 -12.74 12.05 -3.63
C ALA A 222 -14.11 12.30 -2.99
N ALA A 223 -15.11 11.50 -3.37
CA ALA A 223 -16.48 11.70 -2.89
C ALA A 223 -16.61 11.48 -1.38
N ILE A 224 -15.87 10.50 -0.83
CA ILE A 224 -15.89 10.23 0.61
C ILE A 224 -15.18 11.35 1.38
N THR A 225 -14.02 11.82 0.90
CA THR A 225 -13.28 12.91 1.55
C THR A 225 -14.10 14.20 1.59
N GLU A 226 -14.75 14.56 0.46
CA GLU A 226 -15.65 15.71 0.39
C GLU A 226 -16.80 15.60 1.39
N ALA A 227 -17.46 14.44 1.46
CA ALA A 227 -18.55 14.22 2.41
C ALA A 227 -18.11 14.36 3.88
N VAL A 228 -16.93 13.84 4.26
CA VAL A 228 -16.45 13.98 5.64
C VAL A 228 -16.17 15.45 5.96
N HIS A 229 -15.54 16.20 5.05
CA HIS A 229 -15.29 17.62 5.26
C HIS A 229 -16.59 18.42 5.38
N ASP A 230 -17.58 18.14 4.52
CA ASP A 230 -18.87 18.83 4.51
C ASP A 230 -19.73 18.55 5.75
N PHE A 231 -19.82 17.28 6.18
CA PHE A 231 -20.73 16.87 7.26
C PHE A 231 -20.06 16.84 8.63
N CYS A 232 -18.78 16.48 8.70
CA CYS A 232 -18.10 16.23 9.97
C CYS A 232 -17.05 17.30 10.30
N ASN A 233 -16.49 17.96 9.29
CA ASN A 233 -15.37 18.90 9.44
C ASN A 233 -14.23 18.32 10.29
N CYS A 234 -13.84 17.08 9.99
CA CYS A 234 -12.73 16.38 10.65
C CYS A 234 -11.77 15.77 9.60
N PRO A 235 -10.54 15.38 10.01
CA PRO A 235 -9.57 14.81 9.09
C PRO A 235 -10.02 13.46 8.50
N VAL A 236 -9.55 13.19 7.28
CA VAL A 236 -9.70 11.89 6.60
C VAL A 236 -8.32 11.32 6.32
N GLY A 237 -8.05 10.14 6.84
CA GLY A 237 -6.86 9.36 6.53
C GLY A 237 -7.18 8.22 5.57
N TRP A 238 -6.26 7.98 4.65
CA TRP A 238 -6.36 6.90 3.67
C TRP A 238 -5.16 5.97 3.79
N ASN A 239 -5.40 4.69 4.04
CA ASN A 239 -4.36 3.68 3.85
C ASN A 239 -4.29 3.31 2.37
N LEU A 240 -3.18 3.69 1.73
CA LEU A 240 -2.95 3.49 0.29
C LEU A 240 -2.02 2.30 -0.02
N ALA A 241 -1.82 1.36 0.91
CA ALA A 241 -0.90 0.22 0.73
C ALA A 241 -1.18 -0.65 -0.50
N HIS A 242 -2.45 -0.76 -0.90
CA HIS A 242 -2.86 -1.49 -2.10
C HIS A 242 -3.22 -0.58 -3.28
N SER A 243 -2.93 0.73 -3.17
CA SER A 243 -3.26 1.74 -4.19
C SER A 243 -2.02 2.38 -4.83
N VAL A 244 -0.93 2.49 -4.07
CA VAL A 244 0.36 3.10 -4.47
C VAL A 244 1.33 2.06 -5.04
#